data_AF-A0A6P8DBN6-F1
#
_entry.id   AF-A0A6P8DBN6-F1
#
_cell.length_a   1.000
_cell.length_b   1.000
_cell.length_c   1.000
_cell.angle_alpha   90.00
_cell.angle_beta   90.00
_cell.angle_gamma   90.00
#
_symmetry.space_group_name_H-M   'P 1'
#
loop_
_entity.id
_entity.type
_entity.pdbx_description
1 polymer ?
#
loop_
_entity_poly.entity_id
_entity_poly.type
_entity_poly.pdbx_seq_one_letter_code
_entity_poly.pdbx_strand_id
1 'polypeptide(L)'
;MDDNSPATKHDHRDDSHGWQTVTYPKRNRRQSRQQAAPAYPLPNGPDVFREVELHSEERLRAPSASSGEQKPHSDGDGGEGSGDDGEVAGAAENAGKEVKKAKPKKPKQPKVTVAEAAAKMDAADLSAYLIEVTESYEAQEDIQLMKFADYFGRAFSSVGGAQFPWVKMFKESPVAKLVDVPISHVPEIVYETSVAWLRQKSPEALASFVLWSLDCILADLASHLGTAKGSKKVVHVASSKSQVAVFIVLATALRRKPEVLVNVLPILKENSKYQGHDKLPVIIWMATQASQGDLTVGLYMWAHYLLPMLHTKSGSNPLCRDLVLQLVERILSTPKARPILLNGAVKKGERLVPPHALEFLMGFTFPAPSERVKATERFEAVYPTLKEVALTGTGGRAMKQVVQQIASFTIKAAGEGVADLSTEAAKIFVWCLDETPDSYAQWDKLYMDNLKASVIILRKLSDDWKDHLEKATEHGSLQTLRATLNKFLQKNEKALQTEKDADRCTLLKDADKHCRILLKRMKKTKGYLKSMLVVSVGFAVGAAIMSRSMGNWDLKKVSEALGDMADWDFNELSGMFVKLAEMLNLPLTI
;
A
#
# COMPACT_ATOMS: atom_id res chain seq x y z
N MET A 1 42.98 22.23 45.06
CA MET A 1 43.98 21.17 44.86
C MET A 1 43.55 20.01 45.71
N ASP A 2 42.93 19.10 44.99
CA ASP A 2 42.73 17.66 45.17
C ASP A 2 43.74 17.02 46.14
N ASP A 3 43.44 15.96 46.89
CA ASP A 3 42.86 14.70 46.44
C ASP A 3 42.59 13.87 47.71
N ASN A 4 41.56 13.01 47.73
CA ASN A 4 41.31 12.14 48.88
C ASN A 4 41.02 10.70 48.43
N SER A 5 41.92 9.82 48.85
CA SER A 5 41.83 8.35 48.85
C SER A 5 42.10 7.90 50.29
N PRO A 6 41.63 6.73 50.78
CA PRO A 6 41.76 5.46 50.05
C PRO A 6 40.69 4.36 50.25
N ALA A 7 40.68 3.45 49.27
CA ALA A 7 40.57 1.98 49.29
C ALA A 7 39.55 1.24 50.19
N THR A 8 38.86 0.26 49.59
CA THR A 8 38.79 -1.13 50.12
C THR A 8 38.36 -2.15 49.04
N LYS A 9 38.84 -3.39 49.22
CA LYS A 9 38.84 -4.54 48.30
C LYS A 9 37.56 -5.38 48.34
N HIS A 10 37.34 -6.11 47.24
CA HIS A 10 36.48 -7.28 47.06
C HIS A 10 36.72 -8.42 48.06
N ASP A 11 35.62 -9.11 48.44
CA ASP A 11 35.58 -10.58 48.43
C ASP A 11 34.14 -11.10 48.20
N HIS A 12 34.07 -12.31 47.65
CA HIS A 12 32.93 -13.04 47.11
C HIS A 12 31.83 -13.44 48.11
N ARG A 13 30.58 -13.55 47.60
CA ARG A 13 29.65 -14.66 47.92
C ARG A 13 28.59 -14.85 46.84
N ASP A 14 28.54 -16.09 46.38
CA ASP A 14 27.56 -16.72 45.51
C ASP A 14 26.30 -17.03 46.34
N ASP A 15 25.09 -16.82 45.80
CA ASP A 15 23.89 -17.50 46.28
C ASP A 15 22.79 -17.55 45.20
N SER A 16 22.47 -18.78 44.87
CA SER A 16 21.46 -19.28 43.94
C SER A 16 20.02 -19.08 44.42
N HIS A 17 19.14 -18.49 43.60
CA HIS A 17 17.68 -18.72 43.60
C HIS A 17 17.17 -18.39 42.17
N GLY A 18 16.62 -19.29 41.34
CA GLY A 18 15.53 -20.22 41.61
C GLY A 18 14.24 -19.63 41.00
N TRP A 19 13.94 -19.92 39.73
CA TRP A 19 12.70 -19.48 39.08
C TRP A 19 11.48 -20.07 39.82
N GLN A 20 10.62 -19.21 40.37
CA GLN A 20 9.35 -19.61 40.97
C GLN A 20 8.22 -19.59 39.93
N THR A 21 7.66 -20.77 39.66
CA THR A 21 6.43 -20.94 38.88
C THR A 21 5.22 -20.56 39.74
N VAL A 22 4.52 -19.48 39.40
CA VAL A 22 3.26 -19.10 40.06
C VAL A 22 2.09 -19.80 39.36
N THR A 23 1.53 -20.81 40.03
CA THR A 23 0.31 -21.53 39.62
C THR A 23 -0.90 -20.87 40.25
N TYR A 24 -1.87 -20.41 39.45
CA TYR A 24 -3.17 -19.97 39.96
C TYR A 24 -4.18 -21.12 40.01
N PRO A 25 -4.91 -21.34 41.13
CA PRO A 25 -5.94 -22.36 41.20
C PRO A 25 -7.19 -21.96 40.40
N LYS A 26 -7.66 -22.92 39.61
CA LYS A 26 -8.85 -22.87 38.75
C LYS A 26 -10.11 -22.86 39.61
N ARG A 27 -10.81 -21.72 39.73
CA ARG A 27 -12.08 -21.63 40.46
C ARG A 27 -13.26 -21.85 39.51
N ASN A 28 -13.90 -23.02 39.64
CA ASN A 28 -15.23 -23.31 39.11
C ASN A 28 -16.26 -22.36 39.75
N ARG A 29 -17.03 -21.60 38.95
CA ARG A 29 -18.21 -20.90 39.45
C ARG A 29 -19.42 -21.26 38.60
N ARG A 30 -20.31 -22.03 39.23
CA ARG A 30 -21.67 -22.36 38.78
C ARG A 30 -22.45 -21.06 38.49
N GLN A 31 -23.24 -21.09 37.43
CA GLN A 31 -24.25 -20.08 37.11
C GLN A 31 -25.27 -19.98 38.25
N SER A 32 -25.44 -18.78 38.81
CA SER A 32 -26.59 -18.41 39.63
C SER A 32 -27.42 -17.37 38.90
N ARG A 33 -28.69 -17.71 38.72
CA ARG A 33 -29.78 -16.91 38.13
C ARG A 33 -30.20 -15.79 39.09
N GLN A 34 -30.32 -14.56 38.59
CA GLN A 34 -31.08 -13.40 39.11
C GLN A 34 -30.63 -12.17 38.29
N GLN A 35 -31.41 -11.16 37.91
CA GLN A 35 -32.84 -10.83 37.96
C GLN A 35 -32.93 -9.58 37.03
N ALA A 36 -34.00 -9.46 36.24
CA ALA A 36 -34.18 -8.34 35.30
C ALA A 36 -34.89 -7.15 35.96
N ALA A 37 -34.49 -5.91 35.61
CA ALA A 37 -35.30 -4.69 35.62
C ALA A 37 -34.54 -3.53 34.92
N PRO A 38 -35.20 -2.46 34.47
CA PRO A 38 -36.43 -2.38 33.65
C PRO A 38 -36.18 -1.63 32.32
N ALA A 39 -37.09 -1.82 31.36
CA ALA A 39 -37.03 -1.21 30.03
C ALA A 39 -37.52 0.26 30.03
N TYR A 40 -36.82 1.11 29.29
CA TYR A 40 -37.34 2.42 28.84
C TYR A 40 -37.88 2.29 27.41
N PRO A 41 -39.05 2.88 27.07
CA PRO A 41 -39.66 2.75 25.76
C PRO A 41 -39.10 3.77 24.76
N LEU A 42 -38.79 3.33 23.54
CA LEU A 42 -38.57 4.18 22.37
C LEU A 42 -39.68 3.91 21.32
N PRO A 43 -40.02 4.91 20.48
CA PRO A 43 -41.31 4.98 19.81
C PRO A 43 -41.38 4.11 18.54
N ASN A 44 -42.59 3.61 18.27
CA ASN A 44 -42.99 2.88 17.07
C ASN A 44 -42.52 3.53 15.75
N GLY A 45 -41.79 2.77 14.96
CA GLY A 45 -41.65 2.93 13.51
C GLY A 45 -41.97 1.59 12.81
N PRO A 46 -42.44 1.59 11.55
CA PRO A 46 -42.92 0.37 10.90
C PRO A 46 -41.78 -0.63 10.65
N ASP A 47 -42.04 -1.90 10.95
CA ASP A 47 -41.13 -3.03 10.86
C ASP A 47 -40.97 -3.50 9.40
N VAL A 48 -40.01 -2.90 8.70
CA VAL A 48 -39.68 -3.16 7.28
C VAL A 48 -39.06 -4.56 7.06
N PHE A 49 -38.74 -5.30 8.13
CA PHE A 49 -38.07 -6.59 8.01
C PHE A 49 -39.03 -7.79 7.99
N ARG A 50 -40.30 -7.57 8.33
CA ARG A 50 -41.28 -8.66 8.40
C ARG A 50 -41.71 -9.20 7.03
N GLU A 51 -41.73 -8.37 5.98
CA GLU A 51 -42.00 -8.81 4.60
C GLU A 51 -40.84 -9.63 4.00
N VAL A 52 -39.59 -9.32 4.38
CA VAL A 52 -38.40 -10.03 3.90
C VAL A 52 -38.28 -11.41 4.53
N GLU A 53 -38.67 -11.55 5.81
CA GLU A 53 -38.70 -12.83 6.52
C GLU A 53 -39.77 -13.77 5.93
N LEU A 54 -40.98 -13.27 5.64
CA LEU A 54 -42.07 -14.03 5.01
C LEU A 54 -41.72 -14.55 3.60
N HIS A 55 -40.95 -13.79 2.83
CA HIS A 55 -40.52 -14.17 1.48
C HIS A 55 -39.35 -15.18 1.46
N SER A 56 -38.73 -15.42 2.62
CA SER A 56 -37.69 -16.44 2.80
C SER A 56 -38.29 -17.81 3.15
N GLU A 57 -39.39 -17.84 3.91
CA GLU A 57 -40.08 -19.07 4.32
C GLU A 57 -40.87 -19.74 3.19
N GLU A 58 -41.36 -18.96 2.22
CA GLU A 58 -42.12 -19.47 1.07
C GLU A 58 -41.23 -20.19 0.03
N ARG A 59 -39.95 -19.78 -0.07
CA ARG A 59 -38.96 -20.35 -1.00
C ARG A 59 -38.46 -21.74 -0.58
N LEU A 60 -38.58 -22.08 0.70
CA LEU A 60 -38.22 -23.40 1.24
C LEU A 60 -39.31 -24.46 1.07
N ARG A 61 -40.51 -24.09 0.58
CA ARG A 61 -41.68 -24.99 0.52
C ARG A 61 -42.10 -25.45 -0.87
N ALA A 62 -41.42 -25.07 -1.96
CA ALA A 62 -41.80 -25.46 -3.32
C ALA A 62 -40.90 -26.57 -3.91
N PRO A 63 -41.43 -27.76 -4.23
CA PRO A 63 -40.70 -28.83 -4.91
C PRO A 63 -40.74 -28.66 -6.45
N SER A 64 -39.58 -28.73 -7.10
CA SER A 64 -39.47 -28.78 -8.57
C SER A 64 -39.74 -30.20 -9.07
N ALA A 65 -40.80 -30.36 -9.85
CA ALA A 65 -41.10 -31.58 -10.59
C ALA A 65 -40.34 -31.61 -11.94
N SER A 66 -39.63 -32.71 -12.24
CA SER A 66 -39.87 -33.56 -13.42
C SER A 66 -38.76 -34.61 -13.66
N SER A 67 -39.19 -35.87 -13.58
CA SER A 67 -38.85 -37.07 -14.39
C SER A 67 -37.40 -37.60 -14.53
N GLY A 68 -37.24 -38.87 -14.13
CA GLY A 68 -36.17 -39.78 -14.59
C GLY A 68 -36.06 -41.06 -13.74
N GLU A 69 -36.68 -42.14 -14.20
CA GLU A 69 -36.84 -43.49 -13.63
C GLU A 69 -35.69 -44.09 -12.79
N GLN A 70 -36.03 -44.80 -11.69
CA GLN A 70 -35.36 -46.05 -11.28
C GLN A 70 -36.21 -46.88 -10.26
N LYS A 71 -36.10 -48.21 -10.40
CA LYS A 71 -36.94 -49.31 -9.86
C LYS A 71 -37.02 -49.46 -8.32
N PRO A 72 -38.04 -50.15 -7.78
CA PRO A 72 -38.25 -50.33 -6.34
C PRO A 72 -37.59 -51.61 -5.79
N HIS A 73 -37.06 -51.55 -4.57
CA HIS A 73 -36.82 -52.72 -3.73
C HIS A 73 -37.27 -52.45 -2.27
N SER A 74 -38.42 -53.04 -1.94
CA SER A 74 -38.84 -53.70 -0.69
C SER A 74 -38.21 -53.30 0.65
N ASP A 75 -39.04 -52.66 1.46
CA ASP A 75 -39.38 -52.92 2.88
C ASP A 75 -38.48 -53.82 3.76
N GLY A 76 -38.19 -53.30 4.96
CA GLY A 76 -37.58 -54.00 6.09
C GLY A 76 -37.74 -53.19 7.38
N ASP A 77 -38.87 -53.41 8.03
CA ASP A 77 -39.45 -52.86 9.25
C ASP A 77 -38.61 -53.03 10.55
N GLY A 78 -38.89 -52.16 11.52
CA GLY A 78 -38.97 -52.53 12.94
C GLY A 78 -37.72 -52.38 13.82
N GLY A 79 -37.72 -51.39 14.72
CA GLY A 79 -36.73 -51.29 15.79
C GLY A 79 -37.03 -50.20 16.82
N GLU A 80 -38.17 -50.29 17.49
CA GLU A 80 -38.47 -49.51 18.70
C GLU A 80 -37.76 -50.11 19.94
N GLY A 81 -37.33 -49.24 20.85
CA GLY A 81 -37.71 -49.40 22.26
C GLY A 81 -36.65 -49.79 23.29
N SER A 82 -36.45 -48.86 24.23
CA SER A 82 -36.01 -49.03 25.63
C SER A 82 -34.52 -49.36 25.85
N GLY A 83 -33.72 -48.58 26.59
CA GLY A 83 -34.03 -47.70 27.71
C GLY A 83 -34.10 -48.51 29.00
N ASP A 84 -32.97 -48.62 29.72
CA ASP A 84 -32.91 -48.54 31.18
C ASP A 84 -31.46 -48.36 31.67
N ASP A 85 -31.34 -47.56 32.72
CA ASP A 85 -30.11 -47.10 33.38
C ASP A 85 -29.66 -48.06 34.48
N GLY A 86 -28.36 -48.07 34.79
CA GLY A 86 -27.84 -48.74 35.98
C GLY A 86 -26.34 -48.51 36.21
N GLU A 87 -26.00 -47.51 37.03
CA GLU A 87 -24.71 -47.41 37.74
C GLU A 87 -24.51 -48.66 38.64
N VAL A 88 -23.32 -49.18 38.98
CA VAL A 88 -22.25 -48.62 39.83
C VAL A 88 -21.06 -49.62 39.86
N ALA A 89 -19.84 -49.06 39.86
CA ALA A 89 -18.53 -49.49 40.41
C ALA A 89 -18.09 -50.97 40.54
N GLY A 90 -16.80 -51.21 40.26
CA GLY A 90 -16.04 -52.32 40.84
C GLY A 90 -14.75 -52.66 40.07
N ALA A 91 -13.60 -52.39 40.69
CA ALA A 91 -12.27 -52.73 40.19
C ALA A 91 -11.96 -54.24 40.25
N ALA A 92 -11.16 -54.75 39.31
CA ALA A 92 -10.00 -55.63 39.55
C ALA A 92 -9.42 -56.20 38.24
N GLU A 93 -8.11 -56.35 38.24
CA GLU A 93 -7.23 -56.91 37.22
C GLU A 93 -7.53 -58.39 36.92
N ASN A 94 -7.38 -58.84 35.67
CA ASN A 94 -6.41 -59.90 35.38
C ASN A 94 -6.13 -60.13 33.88
N ALA A 95 -4.93 -60.64 33.66
CA ALA A 95 -4.24 -60.81 32.40
C ALA A 95 -4.92 -61.76 31.41
N GLY A 96 -4.99 -61.32 30.15
CA GLY A 96 -5.20 -62.16 28.98
C GLY A 96 -4.26 -61.72 27.86
N LYS A 97 -3.18 -62.48 27.66
CA LYS A 97 -2.31 -62.38 26.48
C LYS A 97 -3.14 -62.76 25.25
N GLU A 98 -3.69 -61.77 24.54
CA GLU A 98 -4.03 -61.93 23.13
C GLU A 98 -2.96 -61.28 22.26
N VAL A 99 -2.35 -62.15 21.45
CA VAL A 99 -1.37 -61.83 20.43
C VAL A 99 -1.96 -60.77 19.49
N LYS A 100 -1.43 -59.54 19.55
CA LYS A 100 -1.66 -58.51 18.53
C LYS A 100 -1.27 -59.09 17.17
N LYS A 101 -2.26 -59.51 16.37
CA LYS A 101 -2.11 -59.63 14.92
C LYS A 101 -1.59 -58.30 14.41
N ALA A 102 -0.35 -58.28 13.95
CA ALA A 102 0.24 -57.13 13.30
C ALA A 102 -0.65 -56.75 12.10
N LYS A 103 -1.35 -55.61 12.21
CA LYS A 103 -1.96 -54.97 11.04
C LYS A 103 -0.84 -54.78 10.02
N PRO A 104 -0.98 -55.25 8.76
CA PRO A 104 0.05 -55.06 7.75
C PRO A 104 0.36 -53.57 7.65
N LYS A 105 1.65 -53.21 7.72
CA LYS A 105 2.09 -51.84 7.44
C LYS A 105 1.52 -51.49 6.07
N LYS A 106 0.60 -50.51 6.02
CA LYS A 106 0.20 -49.89 4.76
C LYS A 106 1.48 -49.60 3.97
N PRO A 107 1.61 -50.06 2.72
CA PRO A 107 2.78 -49.72 1.92
C PRO A 107 2.94 -48.20 1.98
N LYS A 108 4.13 -47.73 2.38
CA LYS A 108 4.45 -46.30 2.35
C LYS A 108 4.12 -45.83 0.94
N GLN A 109 3.11 -44.98 0.80
CA GLN A 109 2.82 -44.36 -0.49
C GLN A 109 4.13 -43.77 -1.04
N PRO A 110 4.42 -43.94 -2.34
CA PRO A 110 5.61 -43.36 -2.95
C PRO A 110 5.67 -41.88 -2.58
N LYS A 111 6.80 -41.43 -2.05
CA LYS A 111 7.03 -40.00 -1.73
C LYS A 111 7.30 -39.26 -3.04
N VAL A 112 6.29 -39.11 -3.89
CA VAL A 112 6.43 -38.34 -5.13
C VAL A 112 6.60 -36.88 -4.77
N THR A 113 7.76 -36.31 -5.10
CA THR A 113 8.04 -34.89 -4.86
C THR A 113 7.32 -34.01 -5.88
N VAL A 114 7.20 -32.70 -5.59
CA VAL A 114 6.62 -31.73 -6.55
C VAL A 114 7.39 -31.75 -7.88
N ALA A 115 8.73 -31.79 -7.83
CA ALA A 115 9.58 -31.82 -9.01
C ALA A 115 9.39 -33.12 -9.83
N GLU A 116 9.30 -34.27 -9.18
CA GLU A 116 9.08 -35.56 -9.86
C GLU A 116 7.71 -35.64 -10.54
N ALA A 117 6.67 -35.05 -9.95
CA ALA A 117 5.36 -34.96 -10.59
C ALA A 117 5.38 -33.98 -11.77
N ALA A 118 6.00 -32.81 -11.60
CA ALA A 118 6.08 -31.80 -12.64
C ALA A 118 6.89 -32.26 -13.87
N ALA A 119 7.97 -33.03 -13.66
CA ALA A 119 8.79 -33.58 -14.73
C ALA A 119 8.05 -34.57 -15.66
N LYS A 120 6.89 -35.09 -15.24
CA LYS A 120 6.04 -35.98 -16.05
C LYS A 120 5.02 -35.23 -16.90
N MET A 121 4.90 -33.92 -16.73
CA MET A 121 3.99 -33.12 -17.53
C MET A 121 4.54 -32.98 -18.94
N ASP A 122 3.66 -33.10 -19.93
CA ASP A 122 3.99 -32.95 -21.33
C ASP A 122 3.27 -31.75 -21.93
N ALA A 123 4.00 -30.92 -22.68
CA ALA A 123 3.45 -29.69 -23.22
C ALA A 123 2.52 -29.92 -24.42
N ALA A 124 2.74 -30.99 -25.19
CA ALA A 124 1.88 -31.33 -26.32
C ALA A 124 0.55 -31.91 -25.83
N ASP A 125 0.59 -32.76 -24.80
CA ASP A 125 -0.59 -33.25 -24.08
C ASP A 125 -1.40 -32.11 -23.47
N LEU A 126 -0.75 -31.17 -22.75
CA LEU A 126 -1.41 -29.98 -22.24
C LEU A 126 -2.04 -29.16 -23.38
N SER A 127 -1.31 -28.93 -24.48
CA SER A 127 -1.81 -28.14 -25.60
C SER A 127 -3.04 -28.80 -26.24
N ALA A 128 -3.01 -30.11 -26.48
CA ALA A 128 -4.13 -30.86 -27.03
C ALA A 128 -5.35 -30.79 -26.10
N TYR A 129 -5.14 -30.98 -24.80
CA TYR A 129 -6.19 -30.86 -23.79
C TYR A 129 -6.82 -29.46 -23.76
N LEU A 130 -6.00 -28.41 -23.85
CA LEU A 130 -6.49 -27.02 -23.85
C LEU A 130 -7.28 -26.67 -25.11
N ILE A 131 -6.92 -27.23 -26.26
CA ILE A 131 -7.70 -27.10 -27.51
C ILE A 131 -9.07 -27.74 -27.32
N GLU A 132 -9.11 -29.00 -26.89
CA GLU A 132 -10.35 -29.74 -26.63
C GLU A 132 -11.26 -29.00 -25.63
N VAL A 133 -10.69 -28.49 -24.53
CA VAL A 133 -11.42 -27.72 -23.53
C VAL A 133 -11.96 -26.41 -24.10
N THR A 134 -11.20 -25.72 -24.94
CA THR A 134 -11.63 -24.46 -25.54
C THR A 134 -12.78 -24.69 -26.51
N GLU A 135 -12.73 -25.76 -27.31
CA GLU A 135 -13.80 -26.15 -28.25
C GLU A 135 -15.05 -26.64 -27.50
N SER A 136 -14.89 -27.49 -26.49
CA SER A 136 -16.01 -28.10 -25.76
C SER A 136 -16.80 -27.10 -24.91
N TYR A 137 -16.18 -25.98 -24.53
CA TYR A 137 -16.73 -25.00 -23.61
C TYR A 137 -16.60 -23.57 -24.14
N GLU A 138 -16.71 -23.35 -25.45
CA GLU A 138 -16.38 -22.09 -26.15
C GLU A 138 -16.90 -20.82 -25.44
N ALA A 139 -18.17 -20.80 -25.00
CA ALA A 139 -18.79 -19.65 -24.34
C ALA A 139 -18.65 -19.63 -22.80
N GLN A 140 -17.95 -20.60 -22.20
CA GLN A 140 -17.90 -20.84 -20.76
C GLN A 140 -16.47 -20.79 -20.21
N GLU A 141 -15.85 -19.61 -20.25
CA GLU A 141 -14.46 -19.42 -19.81
C GLU A 141 -14.21 -19.86 -18.36
N ASP A 142 -15.18 -19.69 -17.45
CA ASP A 142 -15.07 -20.15 -16.07
C ASP A 142 -14.88 -21.68 -15.99
N ILE A 143 -15.61 -22.44 -16.82
CA ILE A 143 -15.49 -23.89 -16.88
C ILE A 143 -14.16 -24.27 -17.54
N GLN A 144 -13.74 -23.56 -18.59
CA GLN A 144 -12.43 -23.79 -19.21
C GLN A 144 -11.29 -23.62 -18.19
N LEU A 145 -11.31 -22.55 -17.39
CA LEU A 145 -10.32 -22.28 -16.35
C LEU A 145 -10.37 -23.33 -15.22
N MET A 146 -11.56 -23.81 -14.86
CA MET A 146 -11.71 -24.92 -13.93
C MET A 146 -11.06 -26.22 -14.45
N LYS A 147 -11.27 -26.54 -15.74
CA LYS A 147 -10.69 -27.71 -16.40
C LYS A 147 -9.16 -27.59 -16.53
N PHE A 148 -8.65 -26.39 -16.79
CA PHE A 148 -7.22 -26.11 -16.73
C PHE A 148 -6.65 -26.43 -15.34
N ALA A 149 -7.30 -25.99 -14.25
CA ALA A 149 -6.90 -26.36 -12.90
C ALA A 149 -7.00 -27.88 -12.64
N ASP A 150 -7.99 -28.57 -13.20
CA ASP A 150 -8.15 -30.02 -13.08
C ASP A 150 -7.03 -30.80 -13.80
N TYR A 151 -6.50 -30.30 -14.92
CA TYR A 151 -5.34 -30.87 -15.59
C TYR A 151 -4.12 -30.90 -14.65
N PHE A 152 -3.78 -29.75 -14.06
CA PHE A 152 -2.70 -29.67 -13.07
C PHE A 152 -3.05 -30.49 -11.82
N GLY A 153 -4.32 -30.50 -11.40
CA GLY A 153 -4.79 -31.32 -10.28
C GLY A 153 -4.51 -32.80 -10.46
N ARG A 154 -4.73 -33.33 -11.68
CA ARG A 154 -4.40 -34.71 -12.05
C ARG A 154 -2.90 -34.95 -12.06
N ALA A 155 -2.12 -34.06 -12.68
CA ALA A 155 -0.66 -34.16 -12.74
C ALA A 155 -0.01 -34.22 -11.35
N PHE A 156 -0.52 -33.44 -10.39
CA PHE A 156 0.01 -33.34 -9.03
C PHE A 156 -0.77 -34.17 -7.99
N SER A 157 -1.67 -35.05 -8.41
CA SER A 157 -2.53 -35.87 -7.51
C SER A 157 -1.75 -36.84 -6.63
N SER A 158 -0.56 -37.28 -7.09
CA SER A 158 0.32 -38.20 -6.36
C SER A 158 1.20 -37.51 -5.32
N VAL A 159 1.26 -36.17 -5.31
CA VAL A 159 2.08 -35.39 -4.37
C VAL A 159 1.35 -35.26 -3.04
N GLY A 160 1.80 -36.00 -2.03
CA GLY A 160 1.24 -35.91 -0.67
C GLY A 160 1.57 -34.56 0.00
N GLY A 161 0.71 -34.09 0.91
CA GLY A 161 0.87 -32.79 1.59
C GLY A 161 2.20 -32.60 2.35
N ALA A 162 2.85 -33.69 2.76
CA ALA A 162 4.19 -33.63 3.37
C ALA A 162 5.30 -33.18 2.39
N GLN A 163 5.08 -33.34 1.08
CA GLN A 163 6.00 -32.91 0.01
C GLN A 163 5.77 -31.44 -0.40
N PHE A 164 4.66 -30.85 0.04
CA PHE A 164 4.36 -29.43 -0.15
C PHE A 164 3.70 -28.84 1.11
N PRO A 165 4.44 -28.69 2.22
CA PRO A 165 3.93 -28.18 3.49
C PRO A 165 3.78 -26.65 3.45
N TRP A 166 2.94 -26.15 2.53
CA TRP A 166 2.89 -24.75 2.14
C TRP A 166 2.60 -23.80 3.32
N VAL A 167 1.75 -24.19 4.27
CA VAL A 167 1.44 -23.37 5.47
C VAL A 167 2.70 -23.11 6.30
N LYS A 168 3.53 -24.13 6.48
CA LYS A 168 4.81 -24.00 7.20
C LYS A 168 5.80 -23.17 6.39
N MET A 169 5.89 -23.46 5.08
CA MET A 169 6.78 -22.73 4.17
C MET A 169 6.49 -21.23 4.16
N PHE A 170 5.21 -20.83 4.07
CA PHE A 170 4.78 -19.43 4.02
C PHE A 170 4.99 -18.70 5.36
N LYS A 171 5.02 -19.43 6.48
CA LYS A 171 5.30 -18.87 7.81
C LYS A 171 6.79 -18.67 8.08
N GLU A 172 7.64 -19.57 7.57
CA GLU A 172 9.05 -19.64 7.95
C GLU A 172 10.00 -19.10 6.86
N SER A 173 9.54 -18.99 5.61
CA SER A 173 10.39 -18.59 4.48
C SER A 173 10.22 -17.11 4.12
N PRO A 174 11.30 -16.41 3.77
CA PRO A 174 11.21 -15.06 3.23
C PRO A 174 10.50 -15.05 1.87
N VAL A 175 9.87 -13.93 1.54
CA VAL A 175 9.13 -13.68 0.29
C VAL A 175 9.99 -13.99 -0.94
N ALA A 176 11.28 -13.63 -0.89
CA ALA A 176 12.23 -13.89 -1.98
C ALA A 176 12.42 -15.38 -2.30
N LYS A 177 12.23 -16.29 -1.33
CA LYS A 177 12.30 -17.74 -1.56
C LYS A 177 10.98 -18.33 -2.05
N LEU A 178 9.86 -17.68 -1.75
CA LEU A 178 8.51 -18.18 -2.08
C LEU A 178 8.04 -17.76 -3.47
N VAL A 179 8.66 -16.72 -4.05
CA VAL A 179 8.25 -16.16 -5.35
C VAL A 179 8.17 -17.21 -6.44
N ASP A 180 9.17 -18.07 -6.58
CA ASP A 180 9.23 -19.07 -7.65
C ASP A 180 8.69 -20.44 -7.21
N VAL A 181 8.12 -20.55 -6.00
CA VAL A 181 7.56 -21.81 -5.52
C VAL A 181 6.04 -21.76 -5.64
N PRO A 182 5.39 -22.78 -6.23
CA PRO A 182 5.95 -23.99 -6.87
C PRO A 182 6.25 -23.89 -8.38
N ILE A 183 6.12 -22.73 -9.03
CA ILE A 183 6.29 -22.58 -10.50
C ILE A 183 7.65 -23.10 -11.00
N SER A 184 8.72 -22.90 -10.25
CA SER A 184 10.09 -23.32 -10.60
C SER A 184 10.24 -24.83 -10.84
N HIS A 185 9.29 -25.65 -10.41
CA HIS A 185 9.29 -27.08 -10.69
C HIS A 185 8.62 -27.43 -12.02
N VAL A 186 7.78 -26.55 -12.57
CA VAL A 186 7.04 -26.78 -13.82
C VAL A 186 8.00 -26.67 -15.00
N PRO A 187 8.01 -27.63 -15.94
CA PRO A 187 8.82 -27.51 -17.16
C PRO A 187 8.51 -26.21 -17.91
N GLU A 188 9.54 -25.52 -18.37
CA GLU A 188 9.42 -24.19 -19.02
C GLU A 188 8.43 -24.21 -20.19
N ILE A 189 8.49 -25.24 -21.04
CA ILE A 189 7.59 -25.38 -22.18
C ILE A 189 6.12 -25.54 -21.73
N VAL A 190 5.86 -26.26 -20.64
CA VAL A 190 4.51 -26.43 -20.06
C VAL A 190 4.01 -25.09 -19.50
N TYR A 191 4.89 -24.33 -18.84
CA TYR A 191 4.60 -22.99 -18.35
C TYR A 191 4.24 -22.04 -19.51
N GLU A 192 5.04 -22.01 -20.57
CA GLU A 192 4.79 -21.15 -21.74
C GLU A 192 3.50 -21.52 -22.48
N THR A 193 3.19 -22.81 -22.64
CA THR A 193 1.90 -23.26 -23.18
C THR A 193 0.73 -22.75 -22.34
N SER A 194 0.84 -22.84 -21.00
CA SER A 194 -0.18 -22.34 -20.08
C SER A 194 -0.36 -20.82 -20.20
N VAL A 195 0.75 -20.07 -20.25
CA VAL A 195 0.80 -18.61 -20.40
C VAL A 195 0.17 -18.16 -21.71
N ALA A 196 0.47 -18.84 -22.81
CA ALA A 196 -0.06 -18.52 -24.14
C ALA A 196 -1.58 -18.70 -24.19
N TRP A 197 -2.10 -19.74 -23.55
CA TRP A 197 -3.54 -19.99 -23.48
C TRP A 197 -4.27 -19.03 -22.53
N LEU A 198 -3.74 -18.80 -21.32
CA LEU A 198 -4.32 -17.87 -20.35
C LEU A 198 -4.40 -16.43 -20.88
N ARG A 199 -3.48 -16.03 -21.78
CA ARG A 199 -3.50 -14.71 -22.42
C ARG A 199 -4.82 -14.42 -23.15
N GLN A 200 -5.49 -15.46 -23.64
CA GLN A 200 -6.69 -15.36 -24.47
C GLN A 200 -7.97 -15.17 -23.65
N LYS A 201 -7.92 -15.35 -22.33
CA LYS A 201 -9.09 -15.28 -21.45
C LYS A 201 -9.45 -13.85 -21.06
N SER A 202 -10.73 -13.61 -20.85
CA SER A 202 -11.22 -12.31 -20.42
C SER A 202 -10.70 -11.94 -19.01
N PRO A 203 -10.50 -10.64 -18.73
CA PRO A 203 -10.16 -10.17 -17.40
C PRO A 203 -11.18 -10.59 -16.34
N GLU A 204 -12.47 -10.67 -16.70
CA GLU A 204 -13.58 -11.03 -15.83
C GLU A 204 -13.50 -12.50 -15.41
N ALA A 205 -13.33 -13.43 -16.37
CA ALA A 205 -13.20 -14.85 -16.06
C ALA A 205 -11.93 -15.13 -15.24
N LEU A 206 -10.83 -14.43 -15.54
CA LEU A 206 -9.60 -14.55 -14.75
C LEU A 206 -9.78 -14.00 -13.32
N ALA A 207 -10.56 -12.94 -13.12
CA ALA A 207 -10.87 -12.43 -11.78
C ALA A 207 -11.65 -13.44 -10.95
N SER A 208 -12.69 -14.04 -11.54
CA SER A 208 -13.44 -15.14 -10.93
C SER A 208 -12.54 -16.34 -10.59
N PHE A 209 -11.64 -16.70 -11.50
CA PHE A 209 -10.69 -17.80 -11.31
C PHE A 209 -9.66 -17.53 -10.22
N VAL A 210 -9.15 -16.29 -10.12
CA VAL A 210 -8.24 -15.86 -9.05
C VAL A 210 -8.92 -15.97 -7.68
N LEU A 211 -10.17 -15.50 -7.58
CA LEU A 211 -10.96 -15.62 -6.35
C LEU A 211 -11.27 -17.07 -5.99
N TRP A 212 -11.66 -17.88 -6.97
CA TRP A 212 -11.91 -19.31 -6.76
C TRP A 212 -10.64 -20.05 -6.29
N SER A 213 -9.49 -19.72 -6.87
CA SER A 213 -8.19 -20.31 -6.47
C SER A 213 -7.81 -19.88 -5.04
N LEU A 214 -7.99 -18.61 -4.71
CA LEU A 214 -7.79 -18.09 -3.36
C LEU A 214 -8.73 -18.79 -2.36
N ASP A 215 -9.99 -18.99 -2.72
CA ASP A 215 -10.96 -19.72 -1.89
C ASP A 215 -10.54 -21.16 -1.61
N CYS A 216 -9.99 -21.85 -2.61
CA CYS A 216 -9.44 -23.19 -2.43
C CYS A 216 -8.27 -23.21 -1.43
N ILE A 217 -7.36 -22.24 -1.52
CA ILE A 217 -6.22 -22.09 -0.61
C ILE A 217 -6.70 -21.75 0.81
N LEU A 218 -7.68 -20.85 0.94
CA LEU A 218 -8.22 -20.43 2.25
C LEU A 218 -9.03 -21.54 2.93
N ALA A 219 -9.76 -22.35 2.17
CA ALA A 219 -10.44 -23.53 2.70
C ALA A 219 -9.43 -24.55 3.27
N ASP A 220 -8.32 -24.76 2.57
CA ASP A 220 -7.22 -25.61 3.02
C ASP A 220 -6.54 -25.04 4.27
N LEU A 221 -6.27 -23.73 4.30
CA LEU A 221 -5.73 -23.03 5.46
C LEU A 221 -6.62 -23.20 6.70
N ALA A 222 -7.94 -23.04 6.53
CA ALA A 222 -8.90 -23.22 7.61
C ALA A 222 -8.88 -24.66 8.14
N SER A 223 -8.71 -25.66 7.27
CA SER A 223 -8.56 -27.06 7.68
C SER A 223 -7.30 -27.28 8.54
N HIS A 224 -6.20 -26.59 8.22
CA HIS A 224 -4.96 -26.66 8.98
C HIS A 224 -5.07 -25.95 10.33
N LEU A 225 -5.81 -24.84 10.42
CA LEU A 225 -6.01 -24.08 11.66
C LEU A 225 -7.06 -24.71 12.60
N GLY A 226 -8.09 -25.36 12.03
CA GLY A 226 -9.20 -25.99 12.75
C GLY A 226 -8.90 -27.33 13.42
N THR A 227 -7.69 -27.88 13.28
CA THR A 227 -7.27 -29.12 13.95
C THR A 227 -6.97 -28.96 15.45
N ALA A 228 -7.07 -27.74 16.00
CA ALA A 228 -7.03 -27.49 17.44
C ALA A 228 -8.43 -27.61 18.07
N LYS A 229 -8.74 -28.82 18.60
CA LYS A 229 -9.85 -29.17 19.52
C LYS A 229 -11.24 -28.59 19.21
N GLY A 230 -12.07 -29.43 18.57
CA GLY A 230 -13.49 -29.56 18.88
C GLY A 230 -14.42 -28.48 18.32
N SER A 231 -14.77 -28.57 17.04
CA SER A 231 -15.91 -27.85 16.48
C SER A 231 -16.51 -28.59 15.28
N LYS A 232 -17.85 -28.58 15.24
CA LYS A 232 -18.73 -29.39 14.40
C LYS A 232 -18.58 -29.09 12.90
N LYS A 233 -18.70 -30.15 12.10
CA LYS A 233 -18.91 -30.22 10.64
C LYS A 233 -19.25 -28.87 9.99
N VAL A 234 -18.23 -28.23 9.43
CA VAL A 234 -18.40 -27.34 8.28
C VAL A 234 -18.57 -28.24 7.06
N VAL A 235 -19.56 -27.94 6.22
CA VAL A 235 -19.86 -28.66 4.98
C VAL A 235 -18.57 -28.80 4.18
N HIS A 236 -18.17 -30.04 3.99
CA HIS A 236 -16.95 -30.44 3.31
C HIS A 236 -17.10 -30.08 1.81
N VAL A 237 -16.65 -28.91 1.39
CA VAL A 237 -16.21 -28.76 0.00
C VAL A 237 -14.95 -29.61 -0.08
N ALA A 238 -15.12 -30.85 -0.55
CA ALA A 238 -14.01 -31.74 -0.82
C ALA A 238 -13.07 -31.04 -1.79
N SER A 239 -11.92 -30.56 -1.29
CA SER A 239 -10.83 -30.23 -2.20
C SER A 239 -10.22 -31.56 -2.63
N SER A 240 -10.82 -32.16 -3.66
CA SER A 240 -10.24 -33.25 -4.46
C SER A 240 -9.04 -32.78 -5.29
N LYS A 241 -8.62 -31.51 -5.14
CA LYS A 241 -7.61 -30.85 -5.96
C LYS A 241 -6.30 -30.70 -5.18
N SER A 242 -5.20 -31.08 -5.83
CA SER A 242 -3.85 -30.93 -5.28
C SER A 242 -3.56 -29.45 -5.00
N GLN A 243 -3.19 -29.10 -3.76
CA GLN A 243 -2.86 -27.70 -3.41
C GLN A 243 -1.72 -27.15 -4.28
N VAL A 244 -0.75 -27.99 -4.60
CA VAL A 244 0.35 -27.65 -5.53
C VAL A 244 -0.21 -27.11 -6.84
N ALA A 245 -1.20 -27.80 -7.42
CA ALA A 245 -1.84 -27.39 -8.66
C ALA A 245 -2.50 -26.01 -8.54
N VAL A 246 -3.24 -25.76 -7.46
CA VAL A 246 -3.91 -24.46 -7.23
C VAL A 246 -2.91 -23.32 -7.14
N PHE A 247 -1.80 -23.51 -6.39
CA PHE A 247 -0.73 -22.51 -6.33
C PHE A 247 -0.06 -22.29 -7.68
N ILE A 248 0.19 -23.34 -8.48
CA ILE A 248 0.77 -23.20 -9.82
C ILE A 248 -0.15 -22.37 -10.73
N VAL A 249 -1.41 -22.77 -10.89
CA VAL A 249 -2.32 -22.12 -11.85
C VAL A 249 -2.64 -20.69 -11.45
N LEU A 250 -2.78 -20.41 -10.15
CA LEU A 250 -2.96 -19.06 -9.63
C LEU A 250 -1.74 -18.18 -9.90
N ALA A 251 -0.54 -18.69 -9.61
CA ALA A 251 0.69 -17.93 -9.87
C ALA A 251 0.88 -17.67 -11.37
N THR A 252 0.62 -18.65 -12.23
CA THR A 252 0.71 -18.48 -13.69
C THR A 252 -0.28 -17.42 -14.19
N ALA A 253 -1.52 -17.45 -13.70
CA ALA A 253 -2.53 -16.45 -14.03
C ALA A 253 -2.10 -15.03 -13.59
N LEU A 254 -1.65 -14.86 -12.35
CA LEU A 254 -1.22 -13.58 -11.81
C LEU A 254 0.05 -13.03 -12.48
N ARG A 255 1.01 -13.89 -12.86
CA ARG A 255 2.20 -13.48 -13.63
C ARG A 255 1.84 -13.05 -15.05
N ARG A 256 0.85 -13.71 -15.66
CA ARG A 256 0.45 -13.45 -17.05
C ARG A 256 -0.46 -12.21 -17.19
N LYS A 257 -1.38 -12.04 -16.26
CA LYS A 257 -2.43 -11.01 -16.26
C LYS A 257 -2.49 -10.34 -14.87
N PRO A 258 -1.42 -9.65 -14.44
CA PRO A 258 -1.33 -9.07 -13.11
C PRO A 258 -2.44 -8.06 -12.82
N GLU A 259 -2.96 -7.35 -13.84
CA GLU A 259 -4.05 -6.38 -13.74
C GLU A 259 -5.32 -6.96 -13.11
N VAL A 260 -5.54 -8.27 -13.21
CA VAL A 260 -6.69 -8.96 -12.61
C VAL A 260 -6.69 -8.80 -11.09
N LEU A 261 -5.52 -8.77 -10.45
CA LEU A 261 -5.42 -8.59 -9.00
C LEU A 261 -5.94 -7.21 -8.55
N VAL A 262 -5.83 -6.21 -9.42
CA VAL A 262 -6.33 -4.86 -9.18
C VAL A 262 -7.87 -4.83 -9.26
N ASN A 263 -8.45 -5.62 -10.16
CA ASN A 263 -9.91 -5.77 -10.29
C ASN A 263 -10.49 -6.51 -9.07
N VAL A 264 -9.75 -7.47 -8.51
CA VAL A 264 -10.14 -8.24 -7.33
C VAL A 264 -9.93 -7.46 -6.02
N LEU A 265 -9.09 -6.43 -5.99
CA LEU A 265 -8.73 -5.71 -4.77
C LEU A 265 -9.93 -5.16 -3.96
N PRO A 266 -10.97 -4.54 -4.55
CA PRO A 266 -12.15 -4.09 -3.79
C PRO A 266 -12.82 -5.24 -3.02
N ILE A 267 -12.91 -6.42 -3.63
CA ILE A 267 -13.48 -7.61 -3.00
C ILE A 267 -12.63 -8.06 -1.81
N LEU A 268 -11.29 -8.02 -1.92
CA LEU A 268 -10.37 -8.34 -0.82
C LEU A 268 -10.46 -7.33 0.34
N LYS A 269 -10.79 -6.06 0.02
CA LYS A 269 -10.94 -4.97 1.00
C LYS A 269 -12.27 -5.03 1.74
N GLU A 270 -13.36 -5.38 1.07
CA GLU A 270 -14.72 -5.27 1.64
C GLU A 270 -15.19 -6.57 2.29
N ASN A 271 -14.73 -7.72 1.79
CA ASN A 271 -15.19 -9.01 2.28
C ASN A 271 -14.27 -9.56 3.38
N SER A 272 -14.83 -9.70 4.59
CA SER A 272 -14.14 -10.23 5.79
C SER A 272 -13.58 -11.64 5.59
N LYS A 273 -14.09 -12.41 4.62
CA LYS A 273 -13.54 -13.72 4.22
C LYS A 273 -12.07 -13.63 3.80
N TYR A 274 -11.63 -12.54 3.18
CA TYR A 274 -10.25 -12.39 2.72
C TYR A 274 -9.36 -11.59 3.69
N GLN A 275 -9.96 -10.98 4.71
CA GLN A 275 -9.25 -10.23 5.72
C GLN A 275 -8.76 -11.12 6.87
N GLY A 276 -7.60 -10.81 7.44
CA GLY A 276 -7.06 -11.53 8.59
C GLY A 276 -5.55 -11.71 8.51
N HIS A 277 -4.92 -11.75 9.67
CA HIS A 277 -3.46 -11.93 9.79
C HIS A 277 -2.97 -13.28 9.28
N ASP A 278 -3.78 -14.32 9.47
CA ASP A 278 -3.51 -15.68 9.01
C ASP A 278 -3.44 -15.78 7.48
N LYS A 279 -4.15 -14.88 6.77
CA LYS A 279 -4.26 -14.84 5.31
C LYS A 279 -3.18 -13.98 4.66
N LEU A 280 -2.56 -13.07 5.43
CA LEU A 280 -1.57 -12.12 4.94
C LEU A 280 -0.42 -12.77 4.16
N PRO A 281 0.20 -13.90 4.58
CA PRO A 281 1.25 -14.53 3.80
C PRO A 281 0.81 -14.93 2.38
N VAL A 282 -0.44 -15.39 2.22
CA VAL A 282 -1.00 -15.76 0.91
C VAL A 282 -1.22 -14.51 0.06
N ILE A 283 -1.76 -13.43 0.63
CA ILE A 283 -1.95 -12.15 -0.08
C ILE A 283 -0.60 -11.56 -0.52
N ILE A 284 0.41 -11.57 0.36
CA ILE A 284 1.77 -11.11 0.04
C ILE A 284 2.35 -11.94 -1.10
N TRP A 285 2.18 -13.26 -1.06
CA TRP A 285 2.63 -14.14 -2.14
C TRP A 285 1.89 -13.85 -3.46
N MET A 286 0.56 -13.63 -3.45
CA MET A 286 -0.20 -13.24 -4.65
C MET A 286 0.30 -11.92 -5.24
N ALA A 287 0.51 -10.90 -4.41
CA ALA A 287 1.08 -9.62 -4.84
C ALA A 287 2.51 -9.79 -5.38
N THR A 288 3.28 -10.72 -4.81
CA THR A 288 4.61 -11.10 -5.31
C THR A 288 4.51 -11.74 -6.70
N GLN A 289 3.54 -12.63 -6.95
CA GLN A 289 3.31 -13.21 -8.29
C GLN A 289 2.93 -12.13 -9.31
N ALA A 290 2.01 -11.23 -8.96
CA ALA A 290 1.64 -10.12 -9.83
C ALA A 290 2.84 -9.21 -10.13
N SER A 291 3.70 -8.95 -9.13
CA SER A 291 4.91 -8.13 -9.31
C SER A 291 5.94 -8.73 -10.27
N GLN A 292 5.93 -10.05 -10.49
CA GLN A 292 6.79 -10.69 -11.49
C GLN A 292 6.31 -10.40 -12.93
N GLY A 293 5.00 -10.23 -13.12
CA GLY A 293 4.42 -9.84 -14.40
C GLY A 293 4.49 -8.33 -14.64
N ASP A 294 4.18 -7.55 -13.61
CA ASP A 294 4.18 -6.09 -13.64
C ASP A 294 4.47 -5.49 -12.25
N LEU A 295 5.62 -4.80 -12.13
CA LEU A 295 6.04 -4.14 -10.89
C LEU A 295 5.03 -3.08 -10.41
N THR A 296 4.32 -2.43 -11.34
CA THR A 296 3.37 -1.37 -11.02
C THR A 296 2.16 -1.93 -10.28
N VAL A 297 1.66 -3.10 -10.68
CA VAL A 297 0.59 -3.82 -9.98
C VAL A 297 1.05 -4.27 -8.59
N GLY A 298 2.26 -4.80 -8.49
CA GLY A 298 2.85 -5.18 -7.20
C GLY A 298 2.91 -4.00 -6.22
N LEU A 299 3.42 -2.86 -6.68
CA LEU A 299 3.49 -1.64 -5.87
C LEU A 299 2.10 -1.07 -5.54
N TYR A 300 1.17 -1.12 -6.50
CA TYR A 300 -0.21 -0.68 -6.29
C TYR A 300 -0.87 -1.51 -5.17
N MET A 301 -0.77 -2.84 -5.21
CA MET A 301 -1.27 -3.71 -4.13
C MET A 301 -0.61 -3.41 -2.79
N TRP A 302 0.70 -3.16 -2.81
CA TRP A 302 1.43 -2.78 -1.61
C TRP A 302 0.92 -1.47 -1.00
N ALA A 303 0.80 -0.40 -1.79
CA ALA A 303 0.44 0.93 -1.31
C ALA A 303 -1.05 1.05 -0.96
N HIS A 304 -1.94 0.42 -1.72
CA HIS A 304 -3.39 0.56 -1.58
C HIS A 304 -4.01 -0.43 -0.59
N TYR A 305 -3.35 -1.54 -0.27
CA TYR A 305 -3.91 -2.58 0.60
C TYR A 305 -2.99 -2.92 1.77
N LEU A 306 -1.75 -3.30 1.49
CA LEU A 306 -0.86 -3.90 2.48
C LEU A 306 -0.27 -2.87 3.47
N LEU A 307 0.17 -1.71 2.96
CA LEU A 307 0.70 -0.64 3.80
C LEU A 307 -0.35 -0.09 4.78
N PRO A 308 -1.61 0.23 4.38
CA PRO A 308 -2.64 0.66 5.31
C PRO A 308 -2.94 -0.32 6.45
N MET A 309 -2.77 -1.63 6.23
CA MET A 309 -2.95 -2.63 7.29
C MET A 309 -1.97 -2.41 8.46
N LEU A 310 -0.79 -1.86 8.19
CA LEU A 310 0.21 -1.54 9.22
C LEU A 310 -0.19 -0.36 10.12
N HIS A 311 -1.20 0.42 9.75
CA HIS A 311 -1.70 1.53 10.56
C HIS A 311 -2.85 1.11 11.50
N THR A 312 -3.35 -0.12 11.37
CA THR A 312 -4.39 -0.66 12.25
C THR A 312 -3.80 -1.23 13.54
N LYS A 313 -4.64 -1.57 14.54
CA LYS A 313 -4.20 -2.27 15.78
C LYS A 313 -3.32 -3.52 15.49
N SER A 314 -3.56 -4.13 14.34
CA SER A 314 -2.87 -5.28 13.76
C SER A 314 -1.43 -4.96 13.28
N GLY A 315 -1.13 -3.71 12.92
CA GLY A 315 0.18 -3.25 12.44
C GLY A 315 1.30 -3.18 13.49
N SER A 316 0.95 -3.45 14.76
CA SER A 316 1.91 -3.72 15.84
C SER A 316 2.61 -5.07 15.68
N ASN A 317 2.09 -5.98 14.83
CA ASN A 317 2.68 -7.29 14.60
C ASN A 317 3.98 -7.19 13.78
N PRO A 318 5.16 -7.53 14.35
CA PRO A 318 6.43 -7.45 13.65
C PRO A 318 6.50 -8.31 12.39
N LEU A 319 5.84 -9.48 12.38
CA LEU A 319 5.80 -10.37 11.21
C LEU A 319 5.03 -9.75 10.05
N CYS A 320 3.91 -9.08 10.34
CA CYS A 320 3.14 -8.40 9.29
C CYS A 320 3.96 -7.28 8.66
N ARG A 321 4.60 -6.46 9.50
CA ARG A 321 5.49 -5.38 9.05
C ARG A 321 6.66 -5.92 8.22
N ASP A 322 7.27 -7.00 8.67
CA ASP A 322 8.37 -7.65 7.97
C ASP A 322 7.97 -8.15 6.57
N LEU A 323 6.86 -8.87 6.44
CA LEU A 323 6.37 -9.37 5.15
C LEU A 323 6.02 -8.22 4.18
N VAL A 324 5.38 -7.16 4.68
CA VAL A 324 5.03 -5.97 3.88
C VAL A 324 6.30 -5.27 3.38
N LEU A 325 7.33 -5.15 4.21
CA LEU A 325 8.63 -4.58 3.80
C LEU A 325 9.36 -5.47 2.80
N GLN A 326 9.39 -6.79 3.02
CA GLN A 326 10.05 -7.74 2.10
C GLN A 326 9.49 -7.65 0.67
N LEU A 327 8.18 -7.45 0.52
CA LEU A 327 7.56 -7.28 -0.81
C LEU A 327 8.08 -6.01 -1.51
N VAL A 328 8.03 -4.85 -0.86
CA VAL A 328 8.44 -3.59 -1.51
C VAL A 328 9.94 -3.53 -1.76
N GLU A 329 10.75 -4.07 -0.85
CA GLU A 329 12.19 -4.18 -1.04
C GLU A 329 12.53 -5.02 -2.27
N ARG A 330 11.82 -6.14 -2.47
CA ARG A 330 11.98 -6.96 -3.68
C ARG A 330 11.59 -6.18 -4.95
N ILE A 331 10.46 -5.48 -4.92
CA ILE A 331 10.00 -4.65 -6.05
C ILE A 331 11.08 -3.62 -6.41
N LEU A 332 11.59 -2.89 -5.42
CA LEU A 332 12.59 -1.84 -5.62
C LEU A 332 13.99 -2.37 -5.99
N SER A 333 14.32 -3.59 -5.55
CA SER A 333 15.58 -4.27 -5.92
C SER A 333 15.56 -4.84 -7.35
N THR A 334 14.41 -4.82 -8.03
CA THR A 334 14.32 -5.35 -9.40
C THR A 334 15.07 -4.42 -10.37
N PRO A 335 15.88 -4.97 -11.31
CA PRO A 335 16.55 -4.15 -12.31
C PRO A 335 15.57 -3.24 -13.05
N LYS A 336 15.91 -1.96 -13.18
CA LYS A 336 15.06 -0.92 -13.81
C LYS A 336 13.74 -0.63 -13.07
N ALA A 337 13.58 -1.03 -11.80
CA ALA A 337 12.37 -0.74 -11.04
C ALA A 337 12.03 0.75 -11.00
N ARG A 338 12.99 1.62 -10.67
CA ARG A 338 12.75 3.08 -10.58
C ARG A 338 12.12 3.69 -11.85
N PRO A 339 12.71 3.57 -13.06
CA PRO A 339 12.08 4.14 -14.26
C PRO A 339 10.75 3.47 -14.62
N ILE A 340 10.55 2.17 -14.34
CA ILE A 340 9.27 1.49 -14.56
C ILE A 340 8.19 2.07 -13.65
N LEU A 341 8.49 2.26 -12.36
CA LEU A 341 7.53 2.74 -11.37
C LEU A 341 7.21 4.23 -11.52
N LEU A 342 8.18 5.06 -11.90
CA LEU A 342 7.95 6.50 -12.11
C LEU A 342 7.06 6.78 -13.32
N ASN A 343 7.12 5.93 -14.35
CA ASN A 343 6.32 6.08 -15.58
C ASN A 343 5.11 5.13 -15.62
N GLY A 344 4.96 4.28 -14.59
CA GLY A 344 3.97 3.23 -14.53
C GLY A 344 2.61 3.71 -14.06
N ALA A 345 1.55 3.14 -14.63
CA ALA A 345 0.18 3.38 -14.18
C ALA A 345 -0.64 2.10 -14.30
N VAL A 346 -1.44 1.82 -13.27
CA VAL A 346 -2.32 0.64 -13.22
C VAL A 346 -3.74 0.97 -13.70
N LYS A 347 -4.26 2.12 -13.28
CA LYS A 347 -5.58 2.64 -13.68
C LYS A 347 -5.45 4.09 -14.10
N LYS A 348 -6.20 4.48 -15.13
CA LYS A 348 -6.20 5.86 -15.63
C LYS A 348 -6.64 6.82 -14.52
N GLY A 349 -5.75 7.75 -14.16
CA GLY A 349 -6.01 8.77 -13.14
C GLY A 349 -5.75 8.33 -11.69
N GLU A 350 -5.40 7.06 -11.45
CA GLU A 350 -5.00 6.60 -10.11
C GLU A 350 -3.48 6.55 -9.98
N ARG A 351 -2.98 6.94 -8.81
CA ARG A 351 -1.55 6.91 -8.49
C ARG A 351 -1.15 5.55 -7.94
N LEU A 352 0.07 5.12 -8.26
CA LEU A 352 0.68 3.94 -7.65
C LEU A 352 0.81 4.12 -6.14
N VAL A 353 1.34 5.27 -5.70
CA VAL A 353 1.41 5.64 -4.29
C VAL A 353 0.47 6.84 -4.04
N PRO A 354 -0.73 6.61 -3.46
CA PRO A 354 -1.68 7.69 -3.17
C PRO A 354 -1.25 8.55 -1.97
N PRO A 355 -1.82 9.76 -1.77
CA PRO A 355 -1.45 10.65 -0.67
C PRO A 355 -1.50 10.02 0.73
N HIS A 356 -2.53 9.22 1.03
CA HIS A 356 -2.62 8.53 2.32
C HIS A 356 -1.48 7.51 2.53
N ALA A 357 -0.99 6.89 1.45
CA ALA A 357 0.11 5.93 1.54
C ALA A 357 1.42 6.67 1.80
N LEU A 358 1.63 7.83 1.17
CA LEU A 358 2.76 8.72 1.44
C LEU A 358 2.75 9.22 2.90
N GLU A 359 1.57 9.57 3.44
CA GLU A 359 1.40 9.95 4.84
C GLU A 359 1.84 8.82 5.79
N PHE A 360 1.36 7.60 5.57
CA PHE A 360 1.78 6.43 6.36
C PHE A 360 3.28 6.14 6.23
N LEU A 361 3.80 6.17 5.00
CA LEU A 361 5.23 6.00 4.72
C LEU A 361 6.08 6.99 5.51
N MET A 362 5.69 8.26 5.51
CA MET A 362 6.40 9.32 6.22
C MET A 362 6.38 9.06 7.74
N GLY A 363 5.23 8.69 8.31
CA GLY A 363 5.12 8.34 9.73
C GLY A 363 5.94 7.10 10.13
N PHE A 364 6.00 6.07 9.29
CA PHE A 364 6.82 4.87 9.55
C PHE A 364 8.32 5.11 9.39
N THR A 365 8.71 6.08 8.56
CA THR A 365 10.11 6.41 8.26
C THR A 365 10.70 7.34 9.32
N PHE A 366 9.92 8.30 9.81
CA PHE A 366 10.38 9.31 10.77
C PHE A 366 9.58 9.29 12.08
N PRO A 367 9.54 8.15 12.81
CA PRO A 367 8.88 8.09 14.11
C PRO A 367 9.68 8.88 15.16
N ALA A 368 9.09 9.07 16.35
CA ALA A 368 9.82 9.68 17.46
C ALA A 368 11.07 8.83 17.81
N PRO A 369 12.17 9.42 18.32
CA PRO A 369 13.39 8.67 18.63
C PRO A 369 13.17 7.45 19.53
N SER A 370 12.22 7.52 20.46
CA SER A 370 11.84 6.42 21.37
C SER A 370 11.06 5.28 20.70
N GLU A 371 10.49 5.51 19.52
CA GLU A 371 9.63 4.58 18.78
C GLU A 371 10.37 3.90 17.62
N ARG A 372 11.63 4.29 17.37
CA ARG A 372 12.47 3.69 16.33
C ARG A 372 12.69 2.21 16.62
N VAL A 373 12.48 1.39 15.60
CA VAL A 373 12.69 -0.07 15.63
C VAL A 373 13.55 -0.50 14.45
N LYS A 374 14.01 -1.74 14.40
CA LYS A 374 14.77 -2.28 13.24
C LYS A 374 14.07 -2.09 11.89
N ALA A 375 12.73 -2.10 11.89
CA ALA A 375 11.96 -1.87 10.67
C ALA A 375 12.05 -0.41 10.17
N THR A 376 12.37 0.56 11.04
CA THR A 376 12.50 1.98 10.67
C THR A 376 13.62 2.17 9.64
N GLU A 377 14.79 1.54 9.84
CA GLU A 377 15.91 1.59 8.88
C GLU A 377 15.52 1.06 7.49
N ARG A 378 14.65 0.05 7.44
CA ARG A 378 14.13 -0.51 6.20
C ARG A 378 13.16 0.45 5.50
N PHE A 379 12.30 1.12 6.26
CA PHE A 379 11.47 2.20 5.71
C PHE A 379 12.31 3.36 5.17
N GLU A 380 13.36 3.77 5.88
CA GLU A 380 14.31 4.80 5.43
C GLU A 380 14.98 4.43 4.11
N ALA A 381 15.33 3.15 3.90
CA ALA A 381 15.93 2.68 2.66
C ALA A 381 14.97 2.76 1.46
N VAL A 382 13.69 2.42 1.63
CA VAL A 382 12.70 2.41 0.54
C VAL A 382 12.03 3.77 0.31
N TYR A 383 12.02 4.64 1.32
CA TYR A 383 11.30 5.91 1.32
C TYR A 383 11.64 6.85 0.16
N PRO A 384 12.92 7.11 -0.20
CA PRO A 384 13.25 8.07 -1.25
C PRO A 384 12.58 7.75 -2.60
N THR A 385 12.63 6.50 -3.03
CA THR A 385 12.01 6.07 -4.30
C THR A 385 10.48 6.10 -4.21
N LEU A 386 9.90 5.65 -3.09
CA LEU A 386 8.44 5.65 -2.93
C LEU A 386 7.86 7.07 -2.83
N LYS A 387 8.57 7.99 -2.18
CA LYS A 387 8.25 9.42 -2.18
C LYS A 387 8.28 9.96 -3.61
N GLU A 388 9.33 9.67 -4.37
CA GLU A 388 9.44 10.12 -5.76
C GLU A 388 8.26 9.63 -6.61
N VAL A 389 7.89 8.35 -6.48
CA VAL A 389 6.71 7.77 -7.16
C VAL A 389 5.41 8.43 -6.73
N ALA A 390 5.27 8.81 -5.44
CA ALA A 390 4.07 9.48 -4.94
C ALA A 390 3.91 10.91 -5.49
N LEU A 391 5.02 11.64 -5.56
CA LEU A 391 5.06 13.04 -6.01
C LEU A 391 5.02 13.16 -7.54
N THR A 392 5.52 12.17 -8.27
CA THR A 392 5.47 12.13 -9.73
C THR A 392 4.04 11.90 -10.23
N GLY A 393 3.60 12.65 -11.25
CA GLY A 393 2.31 12.41 -11.90
C GLY A 393 2.01 13.40 -13.01
N THR A 394 1.11 13.02 -13.91
CA THR A 394 0.71 13.87 -15.03
C THR A 394 -0.11 15.06 -14.53
N GLY A 395 0.29 16.27 -14.94
CA GLY A 395 -0.32 17.53 -14.52
C GLY A 395 -1.82 17.63 -14.87
N GLY A 396 -2.51 18.58 -14.24
CA GLY A 396 -3.93 18.87 -14.49
C GLY A 396 -4.78 18.89 -13.21
N ARG A 397 -6.11 18.80 -13.37
CA ARG A 397 -7.07 18.96 -12.25
C ARG A 397 -6.88 17.91 -11.14
N ALA A 398 -6.56 16.68 -11.49
CA ALA A 398 -6.30 15.62 -10.52
C ALA A 398 -5.04 15.90 -9.67
N MET A 399 -4.01 16.50 -10.26
CA MET A 399 -2.79 16.90 -9.55
C MET A 399 -3.10 17.96 -8.48
N LYS A 400 -3.96 18.94 -8.79
CA LYS A 400 -4.37 19.96 -7.81
C LYS A 400 -4.98 19.35 -6.55
N GLN A 401 -5.90 18.40 -6.69
CA GLN A 401 -6.53 17.74 -5.53
C GLN A 401 -5.53 16.92 -4.71
N VAL A 402 -4.62 16.21 -5.39
CA VAL A 402 -3.55 15.44 -4.76
C VAL A 402 -2.62 16.35 -3.96
N VAL A 403 -2.13 17.43 -4.57
CA VAL A 403 -1.24 18.39 -3.92
C VAL A 403 -1.93 19.02 -2.71
N GLN A 404 -3.23 19.31 -2.79
CA GLN A 404 -4.01 19.81 -1.66
C GLN A 404 -4.09 18.80 -0.49
N GLN A 405 -4.27 17.51 -0.79
CA GLN A 405 -4.25 16.45 0.23
C GLN A 405 -2.86 16.32 0.85
N ILE A 406 -1.80 16.34 0.04
CA ILE A 406 -0.40 16.27 0.51
C ILE A 406 -0.05 17.46 1.40
N ALA A 407 -0.39 18.68 0.97
CA ALA A 407 -0.19 19.89 1.76
C ALA A 407 -0.92 19.82 3.12
N SER A 408 -2.09 19.19 3.18
CA SER A 408 -2.88 19.09 4.42
C SER A 408 -2.23 18.24 5.50
N PHE A 409 -1.64 17.08 5.15
CA PHE A 409 -0.99 16.23 6.16
C PHE A 409 0.46 16.68 6.44
N THR A 410 1.18 17.19 5.43
CA THR A 410 2.57 17.64 5.61
C THR A 410 2.68 18.86 6.52
N ILE A 411 1.75 19.82 6.45
CA ILE A 411 1.77 20.95 7.40
C ILE A 411 1.53 20.50 8.84
N LYS A 412 0.68 19.49 9.06
CA LYS A 412 0.45 18.92 10.39
C LYS A 412 1.70 18.21 10.89
N ALA A 413 2.26 17.30 10.09
CA ALA A 413 3.49 16.58 10.39
C ALA A 413 4.67 17.51 10.68
N ALA A 414 4.77 18.63 9.95
CA ALA A 414 5.77 19.65 10.20
C ALA A 414 5.70 20.22 11.64
N GLY A 415 4.52 20.30 12.24
CA GLY A 415 4.27 20.84 13.58
C GLY A 415 4.45 19.84 14.73
N GLU A 416 4.53 18.54 14.47
CA GLU A 416 4.49 17.48 15.49
C GLU A 416 5.68 17.50 16.45
N GLY A 417 6.81 18.10 16.05
CA GLY A 417 7.98 18.28 16.92
C GLY A 417 9.01 17.15 16.88
N VAL A 418 8.86 16.21 15.95
CA VAL A 418 9.90 15.24 15.61
C VAL A 418 10.80 15.86 14.53
N ALA A 419 12.08 16.10 14.84
CA ALA A 419 12.97 16.92 14.00
C ALA A 419 13.10 16.43 12.55
N ASP A 420 13.31 15.13 12.34
CA ASP A 420 13.48 14.54 11.01
C ASP A 420 12.17 14.58 10.20
N LEU A 421 11.05 14.22 10.84
CA LEU A 421 9.71 14.31 10.27
C LEU A 421 9.38 15.75 9.89
N SER A 422 9.64 16.70 10.78
CA SER A 422 9.39 18.12 10.55
C SER A 422 10.16 18.65 9.36
N THR A 423 11.42 18.24 9.24
CA THR A 423 12.30 18.63 8.13
C THR A 423 11.81 18.05 6.81
N GLU A 424 11.44 16.78 6.79
CA GLU A 424 10.96 16.13 5.56
C GLU A 424 9.57 16.63 5.14
N ALA A 425 8.65 16.79 6.08
CA ALA A 425 7.32 17.32 5.82
C ALA A 425 7.38 18.76 5.29
N ALA A 426 8.29 19.59 5.82
CA ALA A 426 8.51 20.94 5.31
C ALA A 426 9.03 20.94 3.86
N LYS A 427 9.92 20.02 3.48
CA LYS A 427 10.36 19.88 2.08
C LYS A 427 9.21 19.53 1.15
N ILE A 428 8.37 18.56 1.53
CA ILE A 428 7.23 18.15 0.72
C ILE A 428 6.20 19.28 0.64
N PHE A 429 5.98 20.03 1.72
CA PHE A 429 5.09 21.19 1.68
C PHE A 429 5.61 22.30 0.76
N VAL A 430 6.92 22.58 0.78
CA VAL A 430 7.54 23.51 -0.18
C VAL A 430 7.36 23.01 -1.62
N TRP A 431 7.53 21.71 -1.87
CA TRP A 431 7.20 21.12 -3.17
C TRP A 431 5.73 21.39 -3.55
N CYS A 432 4.77 21.29 -2.63
CA CYS A 432 3.38 21.65 -2.93
C CYS A 432 3.22 23.12 -3.37
N LEU A 433 3.97 24.04 -2.76
CA LEU A 433 3.98 25.46 -3.14
C LEU A 433 4.57 25.69 -4.53
N ASP A 434 5.55 24.88 -4.93
CA ASP A 434 6.13 24.90 -6.27
C ASP A 434 5.12 24.39 -7.31
N GLU A 435 4.43 23.29 -7.01
CA GLU A 435 3.55 22.61 -7.97
C GLU A 435 2.25 23.36 -8.28
N THR A 436 1.64 24.02 -7.28
CA THR A 436 0.36 24.69 -7.50
C THR A 436 0.23 26.02 -6.74
N PRO A 437 -0.17 27.11 -7.42
CA PRO A 437 -0.47 28.39 -6.77
C PRO A 437 -1.57 28.30 -5.70
N ASP A 438 -2.47 27.31 -5.80
CA ASP A 438 -3.55 27.12 -4.82
C ASP A 438 -3.03 26.70 -3.43
N SER A 439 -1.84 26.09 -3.36
CA SER A 439 -1.23 25.70 -2.08
C SER A 439 -0.92 26.91 -1.20
N TYR A 440 -0.66 28.09 -1.77
CA TYR A 440 -0.53 29.33 -1.00
C TYR A 440 -1.85 29.74 -0.33
N ALA A 441 -2.97 29.62 -1.05
CA ALA A 441 -4.29 29.93 -0.50
C ALA A 441 -4.69 28.93 0.59
N GLN A 442 -4.31 27.66 0.44
CA GLN A 442 -4.49 26.65 1.48
C GLN A 442 -3.60 26.93 2.70
N TRP A 443 -2.33 27.26 2.50
CA TRP A 443 -1.44 27.62 3.60
C TRP A 443 -1.98 28.79 4.39
N ASP A 444 -2.51 29.81 3.71
CA ASP A 444 -3.14 30.95 4.35
C ASP A 444 -4.33 30.59 5.24
N LYS A 445 -5.15 29.63 4.84
CA LYS A 445 -6.26 29.13 5.67
C LYS A 445 -5.75 28.37 6.91
N LEU A 446 -4.67 27.61 6.77
CA LEU A 446 -4.12 26.75 7.83
C LEU A 446 -3.11 27.46 8.75
N TYR A 447 -2.63 28.64 8.36
CA TYR A 447 -1.47 29.31 8.95
C TYR A 447 -1.58 29.51 10.48
N MET A 448 -2.67 30.10 10.97
CA MET A 448 -2.79 30.47 12.40
C MET A 448 -2.94 29.24 13.32
N ASP A 449 -3.49 28.16 12.77
CA ASP A 449 -3.68 26.87 13.46
C ASP A 449 -2.41 26.02 13.44
N ASN A 450 -1.48 26.31 12.51
CA ASN A 450 -0.26 25.54 12.28
C ASN A 450 0.97 26.47 12.33
N LEU A 451 1.04 27.36 13.31
CA LEU A 451 2.06 28.39 13.37
C LEU A 451 3.47 27.80 13.52
N LYS A 452 3.65 26.81 14.41
CA LYS A 452 4.93 26.10 14.59
C LYS A 452 5.41 25.46 13.27
N ALA A 453 4.52 24.77 12.57
CA ALA A 453 4.82 24.21 11.25
C ALA A 453 5.17 25.31 10.22
N SER A 454 4.42 26.41 10.23
CA SER A 454 4.63 27.52 9.31
C SER A 454 5.98 28.20 9.51
N VAL A 455 6.47 28.33 10.75
CA VAL A 455 7.85 28.81 11.02
C VAL A 455 8.89 27.89 10.37
N ILE A 456 8.71 26.57 10.50
CA ILE A 456 9.62 25.57 9.91
C ILE A 456 9.58 25.64 8.38
N ILE A 457 8.40 25.75 7.78
CA ILE A 457 8.22 25.87 6.33
C ILE A 457 8.82 27.19 5.81
N LEU A 458 8.56 28.32 6.47
CA LEU A 458 9.13 29.63 6.10
C LEU A 458 10.66 29.63 6.19
N ARG A 459 11.22 28.97 7.21
CA ARG A 459 12.66 28.77 7.34
C ARG A 459 13.18 27.93 6.18
N LYS A 460 12.55 26.79 5.89
CA LYS A 460 12.95 25.90 4.79
C LYS A 460 12.92 26.62 3.44
N LEU A 461 11.86 27.38 3.17
CA LEU A 461 11.73 28.21 1.97
C LEU A 461 12.83 29.28 1.88
N SER A 462 13.24 29.85 3.02
CA SER A 462 14.38 30.75 3.08
C SER A 462 15.69 30.02 2.82
N ASP A 463 15.89 28.82 3.35
CA ASP A 463 17.15 28.10 3.17
C ASP A 463 17.34 27.67 1.71
N ASP A 464 16.27 27.20 1.06
CA ASP A 464 16.25 26.72 -0.33
C ASP A 464 15.81 27.81 -1.33
N TRP A 465 15.98 29.09 -0.98
CA TRP A 465 15.39 30.21 -1.73
C TRP A 465 15.74 30.23 -3.23
N LYS A 466 16.96 29.80 -3.61
CA LYS A 466 17.41 29.83 -5.01
C LYS A 466 16.58 28.88 -5.88
N ASP A 467 16.46 27.63 -5.45
CA ASP A 467 15.74 26.58 -6.16
C ASP A 467 14.23 26.92 -6.23
N HIS A 468 13.67 27.45 -5.15
CA HIS A 468 12.28 27.90 -5.14
C HIS A 468 12.05 29.11 -6.06
N LEU A 469 12.98 30.05 -6.10
CA LEU A 469 12.86 31.24 -6.93
C LEU A 469 12.78 30.91 -8.42
N GLU A 470 13.58 29.95 -8.88
CA GLU A 470 13.56 29.45 -10.27
C GLU A 470 12.17 28.95 -10.64
N LYS A 471 11.66 27.97 -9.90
CA LYS A 471 10.32 27.38 -10.12
C LYS A 471 9.18 28.39 -9.95
N ALA A 472 9.25 29.25 -8.93
CA ALA A 472 8.24 30.27 -8.70
C ALA A 472 8.20 31.34 -9.81
N THR A 473 9.32 31.53 -10.51
CA THR A 473 9.41 32.41 -11.69
C THR A 473 8.83 31.70 -12.90
N GLU A 474 9.21 30.44 -13.15
CA GLU A 474 8.65 29.60 -14.23
C GLU A 474 7.13 29.49 -14.14
N HIS A 475 6.60 29.28 -12.94
CA HIS A 475 5.16 29.09 -12.70
C HIS A 475 4.40 30.41 -12.45
N GLY A 476 5.08 31.57 -12.48
CA GLY A 476 4.47 32.88 -12.25
C GLY A 476 3.89 33.09 -10.84
N SER A 477 4.28 32.28 -9.85
CA SER A 477 3.70 32.27 -8.49
C SER A 477 4.38 33.25 -7.53
N LEU A 478 5.45 33.94 -7.97
CA LEU A 478 6.22 34.87 -7.14
C LEU A 478 5.36 35.99 -6.52
N GLN A 479 4.38 36.53 -7.25
CA GLN A 479 3.46 37.55 -6.70
C GLN A 479 2.50 36.96 -5.67
N THR A 480 2.05 35.73 -5.87
CA THR A 480 1.20 34.99 -4.91
C THR A 480 1.96 34.73 -3.61
N LEU A 481 3.23 34.34 -3.69
CA LEU A 481 4.09 34.23 -2.51
C LEU A 481 4.21 35.59 -1.80
N ARG A 482 4.49 36.67 -2.55
CA ARG A 482 4.59 38.02 -1.97
C ARG A 482 3.32 38.41 -1.22
N ALA A 483 2.16 38.21 -1.84
CA ALA A 483 0.87 38.53 -1.23
C ALA A 483 0.64 37.70 0.06
N THR A 484 0.94 36.41 0.01
CA THR A 484 0.82 35.48 1.14
C THR A 484 1.71 35.92 2.32
N LEU A 485 2.98 36.24 2.07
CA LEU A 485 3.91 36.70 3.12
C LEU A 485 3.44 37.99 3.78
N ASN A 486 2.94 38.96 3.01
CA ASN A 486 2.38 40.21 3.57
C ASN A 486 1.14 39.93 4.41
N LYS A 487 0.28 39.00 3.97
CA LYS A 487 -0.90 38.58 4.73
C LYS A 487 -0.52 37.92 6.06
N PHE A 488 0.55 37.12 6.09
CA PHE A 488 1.08 36.52 7.31
C PHE A 488 1.58 37.59 8.28
N LEU A 489 2.34 38.58 7.81
CA LEU A 489 2.77 39.71 8.64
C LEU A 489 1.58 40.43 9.28
N GLN A 490 0.52 40.71 8.51
CA GLN A 490 -0.69 41.35 9.02
C GLN A 490 -1.44 40.47 10.04
N LYS A 491 -1.54 39.17 9.80
CA LYS A 491 -2.15 38.22 10.75
C LYS A 491 -1.36 38.15 12.05
N ASN A 492 -0.03 38.13 11.97
CA ASN A 492 0.85 38.08 13.12
C ASN A 492 0.75 39.35 13.96
N GLU A 493 0.78 40.52 13.31
CA GLU A 493 0.64 41.81 13.98
C GLU A 493 -0.68 41.90 14.76
N LYS A 494 -1.79 41.50 14.13
CA LYS A 494 -3.10 41.47 14.79
C LYS A 494 -3.15 40.51 15.97
N ALA A 495 -2.55 39.32 15.83
CA ALA A 495 -2.53 38.34 16.91
C ALA A 495 -1.64 38.80 18.09
N LEU A 496 -0.49 39.41 17.81
CA LEU A 496 0.42 39.93 18.85
C LEU A 496 -0.20 41.02 19.73
N GLN A 497 -1.25 41.72 19.26
CA GLN A 497 -1.95 42.73 20.07
C GLN A 497 -2.77 42.12 21.22
N THR A 498 -3.21 40.88 21.07
CA THR A 498 -4.12 40.22 22.03
C THR A 498 -3.54 38.96 22.65
N GLU A 499 -2.48 38.40 22.05
CA GLU A 499 -1.84 37.17 22.50
C GLU A 499 -1.10 37.37 23.82
N LYS A 500 -1.34 36.45 24.76
CA LYS A 500 -0.73 36.47 26.10
C LYS A 500 0.22 35.31 26.31
N ASP A 501 0.08 34.25 25.52
CA ASP A 501 0.97 33.11 25.59
C ASP A 501 2.37 33.48 25.05
N ALA A 502 3.38 33.32 25.90
CA ALA A 502 4.76 33.70 25.58
C ALA A 502 5.31 32.87 24.41
N ASP A 503 5.04 31.56 24.42
CA ASP A 503 5.53 30.64 23.39
C ASP A 503 4.89 30.97 22.03
N ARG A 504 3.58 31.18 21.98
CA ARG A 504 2.90 31.62 20.77
C ARG A 504 3.36 33.01 20.30
N CYS A 505 3.61 33.95 21.21
CA CYS A 505 4.25 35.23 20.86
C CYS A 505 5.63 35.05 20.21
N THR A 506 6.44 34.10 20.70
CA THR A 506 7.76 33.81 20.08
C THR A 506 7.60 33.26 18.67
N LEU A 507 6.68 32.32 18.46
CA LEU A 507 6.40 31.73 17.15
C LEU A 507 5.92 32.79 16.14
N LEU A 508 5.05 33.72 16.57
CA LEU A 508 4.58 34.82 15.73
C LEU A 508 5.75 35.71 15.29
N LYS A 509 6.65 36.06 16.22
CA LYS A 509 7.85 36.87 15.93
C LYS A 509 8.83 36.15 15.01
N ASP A 510 9.02 34.84 15.19
CA ASP A 510 9.88 34.02 14.33
C ASP A 510 9.32 33.90 12.92
N ALA A 511 8.01 33.70 12.77
CA ALA A 511 7.35 33.71 11.47
C ALA A 511 7.54 35.07 10.79
N ASP A 512 7.33 36.17 11.52
CA ASP A 512 7.56 37.54 11.03
C ASP A 512 8.98 37.76 10.52
N LYS A 513 9.98 37.28 11.28
CA LYS A 513 11.39 37.35 10.91
C LYS A 513 11.63 36.65 9.57
N HIS A 514 11.15 35.41 9.40
CA HIS A 514 11.34 34.67 8.16
C HIS A 514 10.57 35.28 6.97
N CYS A 515 9.34 35.75 7.17
CA CYS A 515 8.58 36.50 6.15
C CYS A 515 9.36 37.74 5.66
N ARG A 516 9.93 38.52 6.58
CA ARG A 516 10.73 39.72 6.23
C ARG A 516 12.03 39.35 5.49
N ILE A 517 12.68 38.25 5.86
CA ILE A 517 13.88 37.75 5.14
C ILE A 517 13.51 37.41 3.69
N LEU A 518 12.45 36.64 3.48
CA LEU A 518 11.99 36.24 2.14
C LEU A 518 11.61 37.46 1.29
N LEU A 519 10.80 38.39 1.82
CA LEU A 519 10.45 39.62 1.13
C LEU A 519 11.68 40.47 0.74
N LYS A 520 12.70 40.54 1.61
CA LYS A 520 13.97 41.22 1.29
C LYS A 520 14.71 40.53 0.14
N ARG A 521 14.75 39.19 0.14
CA ARG A 521 15.38 38.40 -0.93
C ARG A 521 14.68 38.62 -2.27
N MET A 522 13.35 38.61 -2.30
CA MET A 522 12.55 38.91 -3.50
C MET A 522 12.84 40.30 -4.09
N LYS A 523 12.97 41.33 -3.23
CA LYS A 523 13.32 42.69 -3.68
C LYS A 523 14.72 42.73 -4.31
N LYS A 524 15.70 42.06 -3.71
CA LYS A 524 17.06 41.96 -4.25
C LYS A 524 17.09 41.26 -5.60
N THR A 525 16.32 40.19 -5.76
CA THR A 525 16.21 39.48 -7.05
C THR A 525 15.63 40.38 -8.14
N LYS A 526 14.56 41.14 -7.86
CA LYS A 526 14.00 42.08 -8.84
C LYS A 526 15.01 43.17 -9.21
N GLY A 527 15.83 43.63 -8.25
CA GLY A 527 16.92 44.59 -8.51
C GLY A 527 18.02 44.01 -9.41
N TYR A 528 18.44 42.76 -9.17
CA TYR A 528 19.42 42.07 -10.01
C TYR A 528 18.90 41.82 -11.43
N LEU A 529 17.67 41.31 -11.57
CA LEU A 529 17.01 41.10 -12.85
C LEU A 529 16.83 42.41 -13.62
N LYS A 530 16.40 43.50 -12.96
CA LYS A 530 16.32 44.83 -13.56
C LYS A 530 17.70 45.29 -14.05
N SER A 531 18.74 45.16 -13.23
CA SER A 531 20.12 45.55 -13.62
C SER A 531 20.63 44.74 -14.81
N MET A 532 20.37 43.43 -14.84
CA MET A 532 20.78 42.57 -15.95
C MET A 532 20.03 42.93 -17.24
N LEU A 533 18.74 43.25 -17.16
CA LEU A 533 17.94 43.69 -18.30
C LEU A 533 18.41 45.05 -18.84
N VAL A 534 18.75 45.99 -17.96
CA VAL A 534 19.35 47.28 -18.34
C VAL A 534 20.66 47.05 -19.09
N VAL A 535 21.52 46.15 -18.61
CA VAL A 535 22.79 45.81 -19.28
C VAL A 535 22.55 45.11 -20.62
N SER A 536 21.61 44.17 -20.71
CA SER A 536 21.33 43.45 -21.96
C SER A 536 20.69 44.34 -23.01
N VAL A 537 19.76 45.22 -22.63
CA VAL A 537 19.20 46.24 -23.52
C VAL A 537 20.29 47.21 -23.97
N GLY A 538 21.12 47.70 -23.04
CA GLY A 538 22.26 48.57 -23.38
C GLY A 538 23.23 47.91 -24.36
N PHE A 539 23.54 46.62 -24.18
CA PHE A 539 24.39 45.85 -25.08
C PHE A 539 23.74 45.64 -26.45
N ALA A 540 22.46 45.28 -26.51
CA ALA A 540 21.72 45.11 -27.76
C ALA A 540 21.66 46.41 -28.58
N VAL A 541 21.41 47.55 -27.91
CA VAL A 541 21.47 48.88 -28.53
C VAL A 541 22.88 49.20 -29.02
N GLY A 542 23.91 48.95 -28.20
CA GLY A 542 25.30 49.19 -28.56
C GLY A 542 25.75 48.36 -29.78
N ALA A 543 25.34 47.09 -29.83
CA ALA A 543 25.59 46.20 -30.96
C ALA A 543 24.85 46.66 -32.24
N ALA A 544 23.61 47.14 -32.12
CA ALA A 544 22.83 47.69 -33.23
C ALA A 544 23.46 48.95 -33.84
N ILE A 545 24.01 49.82 -32.99
CA ILE A 545 24.71 51.04 -33.43
C ILE A 545 26.03 50.69 -34.14
N MET A 546 26.77 49.69 -33.64
CA MET A 546 28.05 49.27 -34.22
C MET A 546 27.92 48.42 -35.50
N SER A 547 26.79 47.74 -35.73
CA SER A 547 26.62 46.82 -36.88
C SER A 547 26.33 47.50 -38.23
N ARG A 548 26.21 48.83 -38.29
CA ARG A 548 26.11 49.61 -39.54
C ARG A 548 24.98 49.18 -40.49
N SER A 549 23.78 48.96 -39.98
CA SER A 549 22.53 49.08 -40.78
C SER A 549 22.01 50.52 -40.67
N MET A 550 22.71 51.48 -41.29
CA MET A 550 22.22 52.86 -41.35
C MET A 550 21.20 53.01 -42.48
N GLY A 551 19.93 52.84 -42.11
CA GLY A 551 18.79 53.31 -42.87
C GLY A 551 17.59 53.51 -41.94
N ASN A 552 17.26 54.76 -41.60
CA ASN A 552 16.05 55.23 -40.91
C ASN A 552 15.94 55.21 -39.37
N TRP A 553 17.00 55.02 -38.59
CA TRP A 553 16.91 55.25 -37.14
C TRP A 553 17.14 56.73 -36.79
N ASP A 554 16.10 57.39 -36.27
CA ASP A 554 16.21 58.72 -35.67
C ASP A 554 16.95 58.57 -34.32
N LEU A 555 18.29 58.58 -34.38
CA LEU A 555 19.19 58.39 -33.23
C LEU A 555 18.86 59.33 -32.06
N LYS A 556 18.25 60.49 -32.36
CA LYS A 556 17.77 61.42 -31.35
C LYS A 556 16.61 60.83 -30.54
N LYS A 557 15.60 60.23 -31.19
CA LYS A 557 14.49 59.53 -30.53
C LYS A 557 14.93 58.31 -29.74
N VAL A 558 15.96 57.60 -30.22
CA VAL A 558 16.51 56.43 -29.52
C VAL A 558 17.29 56.90 -28.28
N SER A 559 18.06 57.98 -28.39
CA SER A 559 18.74 58.57 -27.23
C SER A 559 17.76 59.17 -26.21
N GLU A 560 16.68 59.80 -26.66
CA GLU A 560 15.61 60.35 -25.82
C GLU A 560 14.81 59.23 -25.14
N ALA A 561 14.53 58.12 -25.84
CA ALA A 561 13.89 56.94 -25.25
C ALA A 561 14.80 56.21 -24.23
N LEU A 562 16.12 56.31 -24.36
CA LEU A 562 17.08 55.63 -23.47
C LEU A 562 17.57 56.51 -22.31
N GLY A 563 17.36 57.83 -22.38
CA GLY A 563 17.78 58.80 -21.34
C GLY A 563 17.25 58.48 -19.95
N ASP A 564 16.07 57.84 -19.89
CA ASP A 564 15.37 57.50 -18.65
C ASP A 564 15.41 55.99 -18.34
N MET A 565 16.24 55.19 -19.03
CA MET A 565 16.26 53.72 -18.91
C MET A 565 16.54 53.23 -17.47
N ALA A 566 17.22 54.04 -16.66
CA ALA A 566 17.45 53.75 -15.24
C ALA A 566 16.14 53.82 -14.40
N ASP A 567 15.20 54.68 -14.80
CA ASP A 567 13.95 54.96 -14.09
C ASP A 567 12.82 53.99 -14.48
N TRP A 568 12.97 53.31 -15.62
CA TRP A 568 11.98 52.36 -16.12
C TRP A 568 11.76 51.17 -15.21
N ASP A 569 10.53 50.67 -15.12
CA ASP A 569 10.24 49.46 -14.38
C ASP A 569 10.63 48.18 -15.15
N PHE A 570 10.56 47.03 -14.48
CA PHE A 570 10.96 45.76 -15.09
C PHE A 570 10.11 45.39 -16.31
N ASN A 571 8.83 45.74 -16.32
CA ASN A 571 7.92 45.41 -17.43
C ASN A 571 8.20 46.32 -18.63
N GLU A 572 8.50 47.60 -18.40
CA GLU A 572 8.91 48.56 -19.43
C GLU A 572 10.23 48.14 -20.07
N LEU A 573 11.23 47.79 -19.27
CA LEU A 573 12.52 47.28 -19.74
C LEU A 573 12.37 45.96 -20.52
N SER A 574 11.52 45.04 -20.03
CA SER A 574 11.26 43.77 -20.70
C SER A 574 10.55 43.96 -22.04
N GLY A 575 9.57 44.87 -22.10
CA GLY A 575 8.89 45.21 -23.34
C GLY A 575 9.82 45.84 -24.37
N MET A 576 10.77 46.68 -23.93
CA MET A 576 11.79 47.25 -24.81
C MET A 576 12.80 46.20 -25.30
N PHE A 577 13.21 45.27 -24.45
CA PHE A 577 14.09 44.17 -24.86
C PHE A 577 13.46 43.31 -25.97
N VAL A 578 12.18 42.94 -25.82
CA VAL A 578 11.44 42.17 -26.84
C VAL A 578 11.33 42.96 -28.15
N LYS A 579 10.94 44.24 -28.08
CA LYS A 579 10.87 45.12 -29.25
C LYS A 579 12.22 45.25 -29.97
N LEU A 580 13.33 45.39 -29.23
CA LEU A 580 14.67 45.46 -29.81
C LEU A 580 15.08 44.14 -30.46
N ALA A 581 14.77 43.00 -29.84
CA ALA A 581 15.07 41.70 -30.40
C ALA A 581 14.30 41.44 -31.71
N GLU A 582 13.02 41.82 -31.77
CA GLU A 582 12.21 41.80 -33.00
C GLU A 582 12.80 42.70 -34.09
N MET A 583 13.20 43.93 -33.74
CA MET A 583 13.80 44.87 -34.69
C MET A 583 15.16 44.42 -35.24
N LEU A 584 15.93 43.67 -34.44
CA LEU A 584 17.27 43.18 -34.81
C LEU A 584 17.25 41.79 -35.45
N ASN A 585 16.06 41.21 -35.66
CA ASN A 585 15.90 39.85 -36.19
C ASN A 585 16.70 38.80 -35.38
N LEU A 586 16.90 39.06 -34.08
CA LEU A 586 17.58 38.14 -33.19
C LEU A 586 16.60 37.02 -32.82
N PRO A 587 17.01 35.73 -32.86
CA PRO A 587 16.14 34.64 -32.45
C PRO A 587 15.82 34.78 -30.96
N LEU A 588 14.58 35.19 -30.67
CA LEU A 588 13.99 35.13 -29.33
C LEU A 588 13.73 33.67 -28.98
N THR A 589 14.74 32.98 -28.46
CA THR A 589 14.52 31.72 -27.75
C THR A 589 14.23 32.08 -26.30
N ILE A 590 12.96 31.90 -25.90
CA ILE A 590 12.51 31.92 -24.50
C ILE A 590 12.78 30.54 -23.91
#